data_AF-A0A074M5S2-F1
#
_entry.id   AF-A0A074M5S2-F1
#
_cell.length_a   1.000
_cell.length_b   1.000
_cell.length_c   1.000
_cell.angle_alpha   90.00
_cell.angle_beta   90.00
_cell.angle_gamma   90.00
#
_symmetry.space_group_name_H-M   'P 1'
#
loop_
_entity.id
_entity.type
_entity.pdbx_description
1 polymer ?
#
loop_
_entity_poly.entity_id
_entity_poly.type
_entity_poly.pdbx_seq_one_letter_code
_entity_poly.pdbx_strand_id
1 'polypeptide(L)'
;MTIFGSARRCCFAALALIGAAGSVQAQTGSIDGEEPDMFDDFYTFVCPDGGYESGCEREDITLSVSLDDFDPATMAQSCAYRTSAECRVTASGEIFAASRSSTMHWQLLALQPADGPLVQMIVLVEMDGAVPVLLLSHQSEGYIDPPVLARDDTQSGILVHVPARNRGLGSADLVLFSRTNGWNWTSADGLIAQMDKLLPAGFSVSPPVSFDFREGSAFALVRRESDPGCCATGGIAFVDFEQSDFDLSVSRVTFNETLPVGDASQPTLDPYSKTETTEHGSANDEGTHR
;
A
#
# COMPACT_ATOMS: atom_id res chain seq x y z
N MET A 1 14.04 -72.89 55.46
CA MET A 1 13.16 -73.60 54.50
C MET A 1 13.09 -72.73 53.25
N THR A 2 13.87 -73.12 52.23
CA THR A 2 13.51 -73.14 50.79
C THR A 2 12.61 -72.00 50.26
N ILE A 3 12.98 -71.18 49.26
CA ILE A 3 13.01 -71.52 47.81
C ILE A 3 13.36 -70.25 46.96
N PHE A 4 14.11 -70.48 45.85
CA PHE A 4 14.18 -69.84 44.50
C PHE A 4 13.47 -68.50 44.19
N GLY A 5 13.87 -67.67 43.22
CA GLY A 5 14.88 -67.77 42.17
C GLY A 5 14.58 -66.85 40.96
N SER A 6 15.54 -66.82 40.02
CA SER A 6 15.44 -66.62 38.54
C SER A 6 14.77 -65.38 37.88
N ALA A 7 15.64 -64.54 37.30
CA ALA A 7 15.77 -64.09 35.89
C ALA A 7 14.56 -63.86 34.95
N ARG A 8 14.59 -62.71 34.24
CA ARG A 8 14.45 -62.49 32.75
C ARG A 8 14.36 -60.98 32.44
N ARG A 9 15.31 -60.35 31.72
CA ARG A 9 15.39 -60.06 30.26
C ARG A 9 14.21 -59.29 29.62
N CYS A 10 14.48 -58.03 29.21
CA CYS A 10 13.92 -57.30 28.05
C CYS A 10 14.98 -56.23 27.68
N CYS A 11 15.68 -56.34 26.54
CA CYS A 11 15.36 -55.87 25.18
C CYS A 11 15.86 -54.45 24.87
N PHE A 12 16.74 -54.40 23.86
CA PHE A 12 17.33 -53.24 23.18
C PHE A 12 16.28 -52.40 22.43
N ALA A 13 16.52 -51.09 22.30
CA ALA A 13 16.55 -50.40 21.00
C ALA A 13 17.02 -48.94 21.18
N ALA A 14 18.16 -48.62 20.57
CA ALA A 14 18.62 -47.26 20.34
C ALA A 14 17.88 -46.68 19.12
N LEU A 15 17.36 -45.46 19.22
CA LEU A 15 16.81 -44.72 18.08
C LEU A 15 17.75 -43.57 17.72
N ALA A 16 18.17 -43.56 16.45
CA ALA A 16 18.94 -42.51 15.82
C ALA A 16 18.09 -41.25 15.59
N LEU A 17 18.61 -40.09 15.95
CA LEU A 17 18.05 -38.79 15.57
C LEU A 17 18.68 -38.35 14.25
N ILE A 18 17.87 -38.37 13.18
CA ILE A 18 18.16 -37.72 11.91
C ILE A 18 17.58 -36.31 12.01
N GLY A 19 18.46 -35.29 12.00
CA GLY A 19 18.07 -33.89 11.91
C GLY A 19 17.73 -33.55 10.46
N ALA A 20 16.45 -33.28 10.19
CA ALA A 20 16.02 -32.62 8.96
C ALA A 20 16.03 -31.10 9.21
N ALA A 21 16.87 -30.38 8.46
CA ALA A 21 16.77 -28.94 8.33
C ALA A 21 15.53 -28.64 7.48
N GLY A 22 14.44 -28.24 8.14
CA GLY A 22 13.24 -27.75 7.46
C GLY A 22 13.49 -26.37 6.87
N SER A 23 13.27 -26.23 5.57
CA SER A 23 13.12 -24.95 4.90
C SER A 23 11.96 -24.18 5.52
N VAL A 24 12.22 -22.99 6.04
CA VAL A 24 11.19 -22.05 6.49
C VAL A 24 10.48 -21.52 5.24
N GLN A 25 9.35 -22.13 4.89
CA GLN A 25 8.39 -21.52 3.99
C GLN A 25 7.66 -20.43 4.78
N ALA A 26 7.87 -19.17 4.41
CA ALA A 26 7.00 -18.09 4.84
C ALA A 26 5.62 -18.35 4.24
N GLN A 27 4.69 -18.82 5.05
CA GLN A 27 3.28 -18.93 4.67
C GLN A 27 2.70 -17.52 4.64
N THR A 28 2.49 -16.99 3.44
CA THR A 28 1.43 -16.00 3.20
C THR A 28 0.15 -16.78 2.98
N GLY A 29 -0.62 -16.98 4.05
CA GLY A 29 -1.93 -17.61 4.02
C GLY A 29 -2.63 -17.37 5.34
N SER A 30 -3.87 -16.86 5.29
CA SER A 30 -4.73 -16.71 6.45
C SER A 30 -4.82 -18.05 7.19
N ILE A 31 -4.66 -18.01 8.52
CA ILE A 31 -4.61 -19.22 9.35
C ILE A 31 -5.97 -19.93 9.40
N ASP A 32 -7.06 -19.25 9.04
CA ASP A 32 -8.43 -19.76 9.26
C ASP A 32 -9.33 -19.78 8.01
N GLY A 33 -8.84 -19.44 6.81
CA GLY A 33 -9.62 -19.54 5.58
C GLY A 33 -10.85 -18.61 5.47
N GLU A 34 -11.07 -17.74 6.46
CA GLU A 34 -11.83 -16.52 6.27
C GLU A 34 -10.92 -15.54 5.51
N GLU A 35 -11.43 -15.01 4.37
CA GLU A 35 -10.93 -13.73 3.89
C GLU A 35 -11.08 -12.78 5.08
N PRO A 36 -10.02 -12.07 5.52
CA PRO A 36 -10.21 -11.07 6.56
C PRO A 36 -11.34 -10.17 6.07
N ASP A 37 -12.37 -9.95 6.91
CA ASP A 37 -13.36 -8.92 6.67
C ASP A 37 -12.56 -7.66 6.35
N MET A 38 -12.51 -7.35 5.06
CA MET A 38 -11.77 -6.24 4.49
C MET A 38 -12.53 -5.03 4.98
N PHE A 39 -12.11 -4.50 6.14
CA PHE A 39 -12.76 -3.40 6.84
C PHE A 39 -13.29 -2.40 5.82
N ASP A 40 -14.61 -2.21 5.77
CA ASP A 40 -15.28 -1.36 4.78
C ASP A 40 -14.82 0.12 4.83
N ASP A 41 -13.95 0.46 5.79
CA ASP A 41 -13.39 1.80 6.00
C ASP A 41 -11.87 1.79 6.16
N PHE A 42 -11.14 1.62 5.05
CA PHE A 42 -9.66 1.61 4.99
C PHE A 42 -8.98 2.93 5.34
N TYR A 43 -9.73 3.97 5.72
CA TYR A 43 -9.23 5.35 5.77
C TYR A 43 -9.69 6.13 7.00
N THR A 44 -10.16 5.44 8.04
CA THR A 44 -10.49 6.03 9.34
C THR A 44 -9.48 5.55 10.37
N PHE A 45 -8.49 6.41 10.66
CA PHE A 45 -7.40 6.10 11.58
C PHE A 45 -7.50 6.92 12.87
N VAL A 46 -7.31 8.24 12.82
CA VAL A 46 -7.36 9.10 14.01
C VAL A 46 -8.77 9.63 14.20
N CYS A 47 -9.37 9.29 15.34
CA CYS A 47 -10.72 9.70 15.69
C CYS A 47 -10.76 11.08 16.37
N PRO A 48 -11.95 11.70 16.52
CA PRO A 48 -12.09 13.01 17.16
C PRO A 48 -11.70 13.00 18.65
N ASP A 49 -11.80 11.84 19.30
CA ASP A 49 -11.32 11.62 20.68
C ASP A 49 -9.79 11.58 20.79
N GLY A 50 -9.08 11.61 19.66
CA GLY A 50 -7.63 11.58 19.55
C GLY A 50 -6.99 10.19 19.60
N GLY A 51 -7.79 9.14 19.69
CA GLY A 51 -7.32 7.75 19.65
C GLY A 51 -7.07 7.28 18.22
N TYR A 52 -6.11 6.39 18.07
CA TYR A 52 -5.86 5.64 16.84
C TYR A 52 -6.79 4.42 16.77
N GLU A 53 -7.59 4.35 15.72
CA GLU A 53 -8.60 3.31 15.45
C GLU A 53 -9.51 3.07 16.67
N SER A 54 -9.90 4.14 17.38
CA SER A 54 -10.71 4.05 18.61
C SER A 54 -12.21 3.78 18.37
N GLY A 55 -12.60 3.46 17.13
CA GLY A 55 -13.94 2.98 16.77
C GLY A 55 -14.93 4.07 16.35
N CYS A 56 -14.46 5.22 15.87
CA CYS A 56 -15.31 6.18 15.18
C CYS A 56 -15.60 5.74 13.74
N GLU A 57 -16.69 6.26 13.17
CA GLU A 57 -17.04 6.05 11.77
C GLU A 57 -16.60 7.25 10.91
N ARG A 58 -16.59 7.08 9.58
CA ARG A 58 -16.27 8.16 8.62
C ARG A 58 -17.18 9.37 8.78
N GLU A 59 -18.43 9.16 9.15
CA GLU A 59 -19.39 10.22 9.48
C GLU A 59 -18.90 11.07 10.66
N ASP A 60 -18.32 10.46 11.70
CA ASP A 60 -17.77 11.18 12.84
C ASP A 60 -16.56 12.03 12.44
N ILE A 61 -15.71 11.51 11.55
CA ILE A 61 -14.59 12.25 10.96
C ILE A 61 -15.10 13.47 10.20
N THR A 62 -16.09 13.26 9.34
CA THR A 62 -16.70 14.28 8.48
C THR A 62 -17.35 15.39 9.32
N LEU A 63 -18.14 15.02 10.34
CA LEU A 63 -18.79 15.95 11.25
C LEU A 63 -17.81 16.75 12.12
N SER A 64 -16.62 16.21 12.33
CA SER A 64 -15.56 16.86 13.11
C SER A 64 -14.70 17.82 12.28
N VAL A 65 -14.88 17.88 10.97
CA VAL A 65 -14.31 18.95 10.14
C VAL A 65 -15.10 20.24 10.38
N SER A 66 -14.46 21.27 10.96
CA SER A 66 -15.07 22.58 11.17
C SER A 66 -15.14 23.36 9.87
N LEU A 67 -16.35 23.45 9.30
CA LEU A 67 -16.64 24.33 8.18
C LEU A 67 -17.06 25.73 8.63
N ASP A 68 -17.71 25.85 9.79
CA ASP A 68 -18.19 27.14 10.33
C ASP A 68 -17.03 28.09 10.68
N ASP A 69 -15.90 27.53 11.12
CA ASP A 69 -14.69 28.28 11.46
C ASP A 69 -13.66 28.25 10.31
N PHE A 70 -14.03 27.71 9.14
CA PHE A 70 -13.11 27.61 8.02
C PHE A 70 -12.93 28.98 7.36
N ASP A 71 -11.75 29.57 7.57
CA ASP A 71 -11.35 30.83 6.97
C ASP A 71 -10.11 30.62 6.07
N PRO A 72 -10.21 30.87 4.75
CA PRO A 72 -9.09 30.74 3.83
C PRO A 72 -7.87 31.57 4.23
N ALA A 73 -8.10 32.71 4.88
CA ALA A 73 -7.01 33.58 5.31
C ALA A 73 -6.17 32.99 6.46
N THR A 74 -6.74 32.05 7.22
CA THR A 74 -6.09 31.44 8.40
C THR A 74 -5.92 29.93 8.30
N MET A 75 -6.33 29.30 7.19
CA MET A 75 -6.23 27.85 6.96
C MET A 75 -4.81 27.29 7.09
N ALA A 76 -3.76 28.09 6.93
CA ALA A 76 -2.39 27.62 7.15
C ALA A 76 -2.00 27.46 8.64
N GLN A 77 -2.84 27.95 9.56
CA GLN A 77 -2.48 28.14 10.98
C GLN A 77 -3.30 27.25 11.92
N SER A 78 -4.55 26.97 11.57
CA SER A 78 -5.47 26.19 12.40
C SER A 78 -5.98 24.96 11.65
N CYS A 79 -5.99 23.81 12.32
CA CYS A 79 -6.55 22.59 11.76
C CYS A 79 -8.05 22.74 11.49
N ALA A 80 -8.49 22.35 10.30
CA ALA A 80 -9.91 22.22 9.98
C ALA A 80 -10.53 21.01 10.69
N TYR A 81 -9.76 19.96 10.97
CA TYR A 81 -10.23 18.79 11.71
C TYR A 81 -10.15 19.00 13.23
N ARG A 82 -11.29 18.85 13.92
CA ARG A 82 -11.39 18.94 15.38
C ARG A 82 -11.12 17.57 16.00
N THR A 83 -9.97 17.43 16.65
CA THR A 83 -9.58 16.21 17.36
C THR A 83 -8.84 16.55 18.65
N SER A 84 -8.85 15.61 19.59
CA SER A 84 -8.02 15.68 20.81
C SER A 84 -6.58 15.19 20.57
N ALA A 85 -6.29 14.59 19.41
CA ALA A 85 -4.92 14.31 18.98
C ALA A 85 -4.16 15.61 18.70
N GLU A 86 -2.83 15.53 18.74
CA GLU A 86 -2.02 16.67 18.29
C GLU A 86 -2.20 16.84 16.78
N CYS A 87 -2.77 17.97 16.37
CA CYS A 87 -3.00 18.30 14.98
C CYS A 87 -2.14 19.49 14.54
N ARG A 88 -1.47 19.36 13.40
CA ARG A 88 -0.67 20.42 12.78
C ARG A 88 -0.96 20.53 11.29
N VAL A 89 -1.09 21.76 10.80
CA VAL A 89 -1.14 22.03 9.36
C VAL A 89 0.28 21.88 8.79
N THR A 90 0.46 20.96 7.84
CA THR A 90 1.74 20.74 7.18
C THR A 90 1.84 21.49 5.86
N ALA A 91 0.71 21.63 5.16
CA ALA A 91 0.56 22.44 3.97
C ALA A 91 -0.90 22.85 3.78
N SER A 92 -1.13 23.92 3.03
CA SER A 92 -2.47 24.34 2.62
C SER A 92 -2.36 25.10 1.30
N GLY A 93 -3.45 25.19 0.55
CA GLY A 93 -3.46 25.93 -0.69
C GLY A 93 -4.84 26.01 -1.33
N GLU A 94 -4.84 26.49 -2.57
CA GLU A 94 -6.03 26.76 -3.33
C GLU A 94 -5.91 26.14 -4.72
N ILE A 95 -7.05 25.70 -5.26
CA ILE A 95 -7.20 25.26 -6.64
C ILE A 95 -8.33 26.07 -7.25
N PHE A 96 -8.01 26.85 -8.27
CA PHE A 96 -9.00 27.60 -9.02
C PHE A 96 -9.57 26.74 -10.15
N ALA A 97 -10.88 26.49 -10.13
CA ALA A 97 -11.59 25.80 -11.20
C ALA A 97 -12.26 26.83 -12.14
N ALA A 98 -11.59 27.13 -13.25
CA ALA A 98 -12.01 28.16 -14.19
C ALA A 98 -13.36 27.84 -14.83
N SER A 99 -13.64 26.58 -15.16
CA SER A 99 -14.93 26.19 -15.78
C SER A 99 -16.14 26.43 -14.88
N ARG A 100 -15.96 26.46 -13.55
CA ARG A 100 -17.03 26.67 -12.56
C ARG A 100 -16.96 28.03 -11.86
N SER A 101 -15.90 28.81 -12.08
CA SER A 101 -15.65 30.05 -11.34
C SER A 101 -15.66 29.86 -9.82
N SER A 102 -15.30 28.66 -9.34
CA SER A 102 -15.19 28.31 -7.92
C SER A 102 -13.73 28.13 -7.52
N THR A 103 -13.44 28.31 -6.23
CA THR A 103 -12.13 28.02 -5.66
C THR A 103 -12.29 26.91 -4.64
N MET A 104 -11.46 25.89 -4.78
CA MET A 104 -11.31 24.85 -3.77
C MET A 104 -10.14 25.21 -2.87
N HIS A 105 -10.34 25.09 -1.57
CA HIS A 105 -9.30 25.26 -0.56
C HIS A 105 -8.97 23.89 0.02
N TRP A 106 -7.70 23.63 0.24
CA TRP A 106 -7.25 22.37 0.79
C TRP A 106 -6.26 22.57 1.93
N GLN A 107 -6.25 21.59 2.82
CA GLN A 107 -5.35 21.52 3.95
C GLN A 107 -4.82 20.09 4.09
N LEU A 108 -3.49 19.97 4.21
CA LEU A 108 -2.82 18.76 4.64
C LEU A 108 -2.49 18.90 6.13
N LEU A 109 -2.86 17.87 6.87
CA LEU A 109 -2.78 17.78 8.31
C LEU A 109 -1.87 16.61 8.71
N ALA A 110 -1.04 16.85 9.72
CA ALA A 110 -0.36 15.81 10.48
C ALA A 110 -1.14 15.59 11.78
N LEU A 111 -1.62 14.37 11.97
CA LEU A 111 -2.36 13.93 13.15
C LEU A 111 -1.49 12.97 13.94
N GLN A 112 -1.16 13.33 15.18
CA GLN A 112 -0.37 12.51 16.09
C GLN A 112 -1.26 12.05 17.26
N PRO A 113 -1.90 10.86 17.15
CA PRO A 113 -2.60 10.24 18.27
C PRO A 113 -1.59 9.81 19.35
N ALA A 114 -2.07 9.63 20.58
CA ALA A 114 -1.21 9.24 21.71
C ALA A 114 -0.83 7.75 21.71
N ASP A 115 -1.62 6.94 21.01
CA ASP A 115 -1.61 5.47 21.02
C ASP A 115 -1.37 4.85 19.63
N GLY A 116 -0.97 5.66 18.64
CA GLY A 116 -0.78 5.21 17.27
C GLY A 116 0.33 5.93 16.49
N PRO A 117 0.54 5.53 15.23
CA PRO A 117 1.49 6.20 14.34
C PRO A 117 0.99 7.59 13.93
N LEU A 118 1.91 8.38 13.37
CA LEU A 118 1.56 9.61 12.67
C LEU A 118 0.67 9.28 11.46
N VAL A 119 -0.44 9.99 11.31
CA VAL A 119 -1.37 9.87 10.19
C VAL A 119 -1.44 11.21 9.45
N GLN A 120 -1.49 11.18 8.12
CA GLN A 120 -1.79 12.35 7.32
C GLN A 120 -3.28 12.42 7.00
N MET A 121 -3.83 13.62 7.00
CA MET A 121 -5.21 13.87 6.59
C MET A 121 -5.27 14.99 5.58
N ILE A 122 -6.10 14.85 4.55
CA ILE A 122 -6.50 15.95 3.68
C ILE A 122 -7.92 16.37 3.99
N VAL A 123 -8.13 17.69 4.02
CA VAL A 123 -9.44 18.34 3.99
C VAL A 123 -9.49 19.18 2.72
N LEU A 124 -10.50 18.96 1.88
CA LEU A 124 -10.75 19.72 0.66
C LEU A 124 -12.16 20.31 0.71
N VAL A 125 -12.26 21.61 0.52
CA VAL A 125 -13.50 22.39 0.66
C VAL A 125 -13.70 23.22 -0.60
N GLU A 126 -14.91 23.27 -1.12
CA GLU A 126 -15.30 24.22 -2.18
C GLU A 126 -15.95 25.45 -1.57
N MET A 127 -15.53 26.63 -2.02
CA MET A 127 -16.17 27.89 -1.73
C MET A 127 -16.94 28.38 -2.95
N ASP A 128 -18.25 28.14 -2.93
CA ASP A 128 -19.22 28.68 -3.89
C ASP A 128 -20.22 29.58 -3.14
N GLY A 129 -19.76 30.76 -2.72
CA GLY A 129 -20.54 31.73 -1.97
C GLY A 129 -20.23 31.75 -0.47
N ALA A 130 -21.26 31.96 0.37
CA ALA A 130 -21.10 32.25 1.80
C ALA A 130 -20.94 31.00 2.68
N VAL A 131 -21.29 29.81 2.17
CA VAL A 131 -21.25 28.56 2.93
C VAL A 131 -20.24 27.61 2.27
N PRO A 132 -19.14 27.26 2.95
CA PRO A 132 -18.20 26.27 2.44
C PRO A 132 -18.83 24.88 2.36
N VAL A 133 -18.47 24.12 1.34
CA VAL A 133 -18.91 22.73 1.14
C VAL A 133 -17.71 21.80 1.28
N LEU A 134 -17.75 20.87 2.23
CA LEU A 134 -16.74 19.82 2.32
C LEU A 134 -16.85 18.88 1.11
N LEU A 135 -15.77 18.79 0.34
CA LEU A 135 -15.67 17.86 -0.80
C LEU A 135 -15.06 16.53 -0.39
N LEU A 136 -14.04 16.57 0.47
CA LEU A 136 -13.30 15.39 0.89
C LEU A 136 -12.68 15.62 2.28
N SER A 137 -12.80 14.60 3.12
CA SER A 137 -11.98 14.41 4.30
C SER A 137 -11.44 12.99 4.28
N HIS A 138 -10.13 12.81 4.26
CA HIS A 138 -9.53 11.49 4.10
C HIS A 138 -8.20 11.37 4.83
N GLN A 139 -7.93 10.20 5.39
CA GLN A 139 -6.72 9.92 6.15
C GLN A 139 -5.88 8.81 5.50
N SER A 140 -4.57 8.88 5.69
CA SER A 140 -3.61 7.85 5.25
C SER A 140 -2.47 7.72 6.26
N GLU A 141 -2.11 6.48 6.61
CA GLU A 141 -0.90 6.15 7.37
C GLU A 141 0.41 6.28 6.56
N GLY A 142 0.34 6.58 5.26
CA GLY A 142 1.51 6.87 4.44
C GLY A 142 1.71 8.37 4.28
N TYR A 143 1.59 8.86 3.05
CA TYR A 143 1.67 10.28 2.75
C TYR A 143 0.64 10.69 1.71
N ILE A 144 0.25 11.95 1.77
CA ILE A 144 -0.67 12.62 0.86
C ILE A 144 0.09 13.82 0.29
N ASP A 145 0.13 13.91 -1.03
CA ASP A 145 0.70 15.06 -1.73
C ASP A 145 -0.38 16.14 -1.94
N PRO A 146 0.03 17.40 -2.22
CA PRO A 146 -0.91 18.45 -2.58
C PRO A 146 -1.82 18.04 -3.74
N PRO A 147 -3.14 18.33 -3.67
CA PRO A 147 -4.07 18.00 -4.73
C PRO A 147 -3.76 18.77 -6.01
N VAL A 148 -4.01 18.14 -7.16
CA VAL A 148 -3.73 18.66 -8.49
C VAL A 148 -5.02 18.71 -9.31
N LEU A 149 -5.28 19.86 -9.92
CA LEU A 149 -6.32 20.00 -10.94
C LEU A 149 -5.85 19.31 -12.23
N ALA A 150 -6.21 18.04 -12.38
CA ALA A 150 -5.80 17.22 -13.51
C ALA A 150 -6.54 17.61 -14.81
N ARG A 151 -7.79 18.04 -14.68
CA ARG A 151 -8.64 18.50 -15.80
C ARG A 151 -9.60 19.58 -15.34
N ASP A 152 -9.81 20.57 -16.19
CA ASP A 152 -10.78 21.64 -16.00
C ASP A 152 -11.29 22.09 -17.37
N ASP A 153 -12.38 21.49 -17.82
CA ASP A 153 -12.94 21.73 -19.15
C ASP A 153 -14.47 21.73 -19.11
N THR A 154 -15.07 22.65 -19.88
CA THR A 154 -16.52 22.87 -19.87
C THR A 154 -17.35 21.73 -20.48
N GLN A 155 -16.73 20.84 -21.26
CA GLN A 155 -17.43 19.72 -21.92
C GLN A 155 -17.19 18.38 -21.21
N SER A 156 -15.98 18.17 -20.73
CA SER A 156 -15.52 16.93 -20.08
C SER A 156 -15.54 16.99 -18.55
N GLY A 157 -15.71 18.17 -17.97
CA GLY A 157 -15.82 18.38 -16.53
C GLY A 157 -14.47 18.65 -15.86
N ILE A 158 -14.49 18.56 -14.54
CA ILE A 158 -13.35 18.75 -13.66
C ILE A 158 -12.90 17.40 -13.11
N LEU A 159 -11.57 17.22 -13.04
CA LEU A 159 -10.91 16.16 -12.30
C LEU A 159 -9.88 16.77 -11.34
N VAL A 160 -10.00 16.45 -10.05
CA VAL A 160 -9.00 16.76 -9.04
C VAL A 160 -8.40 15.44 -8.56
N HIS A 161 -7.10 15.27 -8.77
CA HIS A 161 -6.35 14.12 -8.28
C HIS A 161 -5.69 14.50 -6.96
N VAL A 162 -5.89 13.69 -5.93
CA VAL A 162 -5.17 13.75 -4.66
C VAL A 162 -4.18 12.58 -4.66
N PRO A 163 -2.90 12.81 -4.99
CA PRO A 163 -1.93 11.74 -4.97
C PRO A 163 -1.64 11.32 -3.53
N ALA A 164 -1.64 10.02 -3.27
CA ALA A 164 -1.37 9.49 -1.95
C ALA A 164 -0.81 8.07 -2.02
N ARG A 165 -0.06 7.71 -0.98
CA ARG A 165 0.42 6.35 -0.75
C ARG A 165 0.04 5.90 0.64
N ASN A 166 -0.25 4.61 0.77
CA ASN A 166 -0.38 3.99 2.08
C ASN A 166 1.02 3.66 2.66
N ARG A 167 1.06 3.21 3.92
CA ARG A 167 2.30 2.86 4.62
C ARG A 167 3.13 1.78 3.89
N GLY A 168 2.48 0.89 3.14
CA GLY A 168 3.11 -0.13 2.30
C GLY A 168 3.61 0.38 0.94
N LEU A 169 3.56 1.69 0.70
CA LEU A 169 3.86 2.34 -0.59
C LEU A 169 2.95 1.90 -1.74
N GLY A 170 1.80 1.30 -1.44
CA GLY A 170 0.73 1.07 -2.40
C GLY A 170 -0.01 2.35 -2.73
N SER A 171 -0.84 2.32 -3.78
CA SER A 171 -1.70 3.45 -4.14
C SER A 171 -2.71 3.72 -3.03
N ALA A 172 -2.87 4.98 -2.65
CA ALA A 172 -3.97 5.47 -1.80
C ALA A 172 -4.61 6.71 -2.42
N ASP A 173 -4.37 6.94 -3.72
CA ASP A 173 -4.83 8.11 -4.44
C ASP A 173 -6.35 8.24 -4.39
N LEU A 174 -6.83 9.47 -4.43
CA LEU A 174 -8.25 9.78 -4.58
C LEU A 174 -8.44 10.65 -5.81
N VAL A 175 -9.57 10.47 -6.47
CA VAL A 175 -9.93 11.29 -7.63
C VAL A 175 -11.33 11.83 -7.40
N LEU A 176 -11.43 13.14 -7.27
CA LEU A 176 -12.71 13.83 -7.28
C LEU A 176 -13.05 14.23 -8.71
N PHE A 177 -14.31 14.11 -9.06
CA PHE A 177 -14.79 14.43 -10.39
C PHE A 177 -16.17 15.08 -10.35
N SER A 178 -16.39 15.99 -11.30
CA SER A 178 -17.66 16.71 -11.46
C SER A 178 -17.82 17.13 -12.91
N ARG A 179 -19.00 16.92 -13.52
CA ARG A 179 -19.24 17.33 -14.92
C ARG A 179 -20.36 18.37 -15.05
N THR A 180 -21.53 18.09 -14.48
CA THR A 180 -22.69 18.99 -14.54
C THR A 180 -22.98 19.61 -13.18
N ASN A 181 -23.36 18.80 -12.19
CA ASN A 181 -23.62 19.26 -10.83
C ASN A 181 -23.17 18.22 -9.80
N GLY A 182 -22.67 18.70 -8.67
CA GLY A 182 -22.23 17.86 -7.56
C GLY A 182 -20.83 17.28 -7.76
N TRP A 183 -20.21 16.90 -6.66
CA TRP A 183 -18.94 16.21 -6.64
C TRP A 183 -19.17 14.76 -6.29
N ASN A 184 -18.42 13.88 -6.96
CA ASN A 184 -18.26 12.51 -6.54
C ASN A 184 -16.77 12.19 -6.54
N TRP A 185 -16.38 11.06 -5.95
CA TRP A 185 -15.00 10.65 -5.89
C TRP A 185 -14.86 9.12 -5.93
N THR A 186 -13.68 8.66 -6.30
CA THR A 186 -13.29 7.26 -6.26
C THR A 186 -11.87 7.14 -5.71
N SER A 187 -11.55 5.98 -5.13
CA SER A 187 -10.21 5.67 -4.65
C SER A 187 -9.41 4.90 -5.69
N ALA A 188 -8.08 4.91 -5.53
CA ALA A 188 -7.19 4.07 -6.29
C ALA A 188 -7.58 2.59 -6.18
N ASP A 189 -7.98 2.12 -5.00
CA ASP A 189 -8.41 0.73 -4.78
C ASP A 189 -9.66 0.40 -5.60
N GLY A 190 -10.64 1.31 -5.66
CA GLY A 190 -11.82 1.16 -6.50
C GLY A 190 -11.49 1.06 -7.99
N LEU A 191 -10.54 1.87 -8.46
CA LEU A 191 -10.05 1.83 -9.85
C LEU A 191 -9.24 0.55 -10.13
N ILE A 192 -8.34 0.16 -9.22
CA ILE A 192 -7.53 -1.07 -9.32
C ILE A 192 -8.44 -2.30 -9.39
N ALA A 193 -9.47 -2.37 -8.56
CA ALA A 193 -10.45 -3.46 -8.60
C ALA A 193 -11.19 -3.54 -9.95
N GLN A 194 -11.39 -2.41 -10.64
CA GLN A 194 -11.94 -2.42 -12.02
C GLN A 194 -10.90 -2.89 -13.03
N MET A 195 -9.63 -2.49 -12.90
CA MET A 195 -8.54 -2.97 -13.76
C MET A 195 -8.38 -4.49 -13.65
N ASP A 196 -8.37 -5.03 -12.44
CA ASP A 196 -8.21 -6.47 -12.17
C ASP A 196 -9.31 -7.31 -12.82
N LYS A 197 -10.56 -6.83 -12.82
CA LYS A 197 -11.68 -7.49 -13.49
C LYS A 197 -11.51 -7.60 -15.00
N LEU A 198 -10.70 -6.74 -15.60
CA LEU A 198 -10.44 -6.71 -17.04
C LEU A 198 -9.14 -7.43 -17.43
N LEU A 199 -8.32 -7.83 -16.46
CA LEU A 199 -7.14 -8.65 -16.70
C LEU A 199 -7.52 -10.13 -16.90
N PRO A 200 -6.71 -10.91 -17.64
CA PRO A 200 -6.90 -12.35 -17.70
C PRO A 200 -6.78 -13.00 -16.32
N ALA A 201 -7.45 -14.13 -16.12
CA ALA A 201 -7.34 -14.90 -14.88
C ALA A 201 -5.88 -15.28 -14.57
N GLY A 202 -5.51 -15.26 -13.28
CA GLY A 202 -4.15 -15.51 -12.80
C GLY A 202 -3.24 -14.28 -12.84
N PHE A 203 -3.78 -13.10 -13.19
CA PHE A 203 -3.07 -11.82 -13.16
C PHE A 203 -3.81 -10.79 -12.31
N SER A 204 -3.05 -9.87 -11.73
CA SER A 204 -3.58 -8.70 -11.02
C SER A 204 -2.62 -7.51 -11.14
N VAL A 205 -3.14 -6.30 -10.98
CA VAL A 205 -2.37 -5.07 -10.91
C VAL A 205 -1.51 -5.07 -9.64
N SER A 206 -0.25 -4.68 -9.80
CA SER A 206 0.65 -4.38 -8.70
C SER A 206 0.61 -2.89 -8.39
N PRO A 207 0.19 -2.48 -7.19
CA PRO A 207 0.46 -1.13 -6.70
C PRO A 207 1.97 -0.86 -6.56
N PRO A 208 2.41 0.40 -6.63
CA PRO A 208 1.61 1.57 -6.95
C PRO A 208 1.30 1.70 -8.45
N VAL A 209 0.13 2.24 -8.76
CA VAL A 209 -0.27 2.61 -10.12
C VAL A 209 0.21 4.03 -10.41
N SER A 210 0.67 4.25 -11.64
CA SER A 210 1.04 5.56 -12.15
C SER A 210 -0.14 6.15 -12.93
N PHE A 211 -0.93 6.97 -12.27
CA PHE A 211 -2.08 7.64 -12.88
C PHE A 211 -1.66 8.90 -13.64
N ASP A 212 -2.23 9.09 -14.84
CA ASP A 212 -2.19 10.32 -15.63
C ASP A 212 -3.62 10.72 -16.00
N PHE A 213 -4.35 11.27 -15.02
CA PHE A 213 -5.75 11.68 -15.21
C PHE A 213 -5.91 12.86 -16.17
N ARG A 214 -4.83 13.62 -16.44
CA ARG A 214 -4.85 14.68 -17.43
C ARG A 214 -5.11 14.09 -18.82
N GLU A 215 -4.32 13.08 -19.18
CA GLU A 215 -4.46 12.34 -20.43
C GLU A 215 -5.53 11.23 -20.36
N GLY A 216 -6.14 11.01 -19.19
CA GLY A 216 -7.18 10.01 -18.98
C GLY A 216 -6.65 8.57 -19.06
N SER A 217 -5.41 8.36 -18.62
CA SER A 217 -4.75 7.06 -18.70
C SER A 217 -3.99 6.70 -17.42
N ALA A 218 -3.60 5.43 -17.28
CA ALA A 218 -2.66 4.99 -16.26
C ALA A 218 -1.75 3.88 -16.79
N PHE A 219 -0.64 3.68 -16.09
CA PHE A 219 0.27 2.56 -16.28
C PHE A 219 0.42 1.80 -14.96
N ALA A 220 0.41 0.47 -15.02
CA ALA A 220 0.68 -0.37 -13.87
C ALA A 220 1.51 -1.60 -14.24
N LEU A 221 2.32 -2.06 -13.29
CA LEU A 221 2.93 -3.39 -13.37
C LEU A 221 1.87 -4.45 -13.05
N VAL A 222 1.99 -5.62 -13.67
CA VAL A 222 1.05 -6.73 -13.49
C VAL A 222 1.77 -7.90 -12.86
N ARG A 223 1.16 -8.48 -11.84
CA ARG A 223 1.59 -9.68 -11.13
C ARG A 223 0.97 -10.93 -11.73
N ARG A 224 1.68 -12.04 -11.60
CA ARG A 224 1.12 -13.39 -11.70
C ARG A 224 0.67 -13.83 -10.31
N GLU A 225 -0.28 -14.75 -10.26
CA GLU A 225 -0.66 -15.43 -9.00
C GLU A 225 0.54 -16.14 -8.34
N SER A 226 1.48 -16.65 -9.15
CA SER A 226 2.71 -17.27 -8.67
C SER A 226 3.80 -16.29 -8.22
N ASP A 227 3.59 -14.97 -8.38
CA ASP A 227 4.63 -14.00 -8.07
C ASP A 227 4.80 -13.85 -6.55
N PRO A 228 6.05 -13.82 -6.05
CA PRO A 228 6.30 -13.51 -4.65
C PRO A 228 5.81 -12.10 -4.32
N GLY A 229 5.35 -11.90 -3.08
CA GLY A 229 4.77 -10.66 -2.52
C GLY A 229 5.36 -9.32 -2.97
N CYS A 230 6.65 -9.25 -3.29
CA CYS A 230 7.36 -8.02 -3.61
C CYS A 230 7.36 -7.59 -5.08
N CYS A 231 7.15 -8.51 -6.02
CA CYS A 231 7.79 -8.37 -7.33
C CYS A 231 6.86 -8.82 -8.46
N ALA A 232 6.42 -7.87 -9.28
CA ALA A 232 5.56 -8.11 -10.42
C ALA A 232 6.36 -8.61 -11.64
N THR A 233 6.02 -9.78 -12.16
CA THR A 233 6.66 -10.40 -13.34
C THR A 233 5.69 -10.69 -14.49
N GLY A 234 4.39 -10.44 -14.28
CA GLY A 234 3.34 -10.69 -15.26
C GLY A 234 3.42 -9.78 -16.48
N GLY A 235 3.90 -8.56 -16.34
CA GLY A 235 4.10 -7.61 -17.44
C GLY A 235 3.59 -6.22 -17.10
N ILE A 236 3.04 -5.54 -18.10
CA ILE A 236 2.62 -4.14 -17.98
C ILE A 236 1.19 -3.98 -18.50
N ALA A 237 0.34 -3.30 -17.74
CA ALA A 237 -0.99 -2.88 -18.14
C ALA A 237 -1.01 -1.37 -18.44
N PHE A 238 -1.63 -1.02 -19.57
CA PHE A 238 -2.03 0.34 -19.92
C PHE A 238 -3.53 0.45 -19.76
N VAL A 239 -3.97 1.50 -19.07
CA VAL A 239 -5.36 1.68 -18.66
C VAL A 239 -5.88 2.98 -19.25
N ASP A 240 -7.08 2.93 -19.81
CA ASP A 240 -7.82 4.12 -20.21
C ASP A 240 -9.02 4.32 -19.27
N PHE A 241 -9.29 5.59 -18.92
CA PHE A 241 -10.43 5.97 -18.11
C PHE A 241 -11.50 6.64 -18.96
N GLU A 242 -12.75 6.46 -18.54
CA GLU A 242 -13.89 7.21 -19.06
C GLU A 242 -14.61 7.92 -17.91
N GLN A 243 -14.96 9.18 -18.13
CA GLN A 243 -15.67 10.02 -17.16
C GLN A 243 -17.10 10.25 -17.63
N SER A 244 -18.04 9.95 -16.73
CA SER A 244 -19.46 10.32 -16.86
C SER A 244 -19.83 11.40 -15.84
N ASP A 245 -21.12 11.74 -15.72
CA ASP A 245 -21.58 12.72 -14.74
C ASP A 245 -21.35 12.28 -13.28
N PHE A 246 -21.42 10.98 -13.02
CA PHE A 246 -21.42 10.42 -11.66
C PHE A 246 -20.38 9.33 -11.43
N ASP A 247 -19.55 9.06 -12.43
CA ASP A 247 -18.57 7.98 -12.34
C ASP A 247 -17.29 8.29 -13.13
N LEU A 248 -16.17 7.80 -12.61
CA LEU A 248 -14.90 7.67 -13.29
C LEU A 248 -14.55 6.18 -13.29
N SER A 249 -14.61 5.54 -14.45
CA SER A 249 -14.42 4.11 -14.59
C SER A 249 -13.29 3.76 -15.53
N VAL A 250 -12.79 2.53 -15.36
CA VAL A 250 -11.83 1.92 -16.29
C VAL A 250 -12.59 1.45 -17.52
N SER A 251 -12.35 2.08 -18.66
CA SER A 251 -13.03 1.73 -19.92
C SER A 251 -12.28 0.63 -20.67
N ARG A 252 -10.94 0.58 -20.52
CA ARG A 252 -10.11 -0.42 -21.20
C ARG A 252 -8.83 -0.70 -20.44
N VAL A 253 -8.41 -1.97 -20.48
CA VAL A 253 -7.07 -2.41 -20.10
C VAL A 253 -6.41 -3.08 -21.30
N THR A 254 -5.23 -2.60 -21.68
CA THR A 254 -4.34 -3.25 -22.64
C THR A 254 -3.19 -3.89 -21.87
N PHE A 255 -3.10 -5.22 -21.92
CA PHE A 255 -2.08 -5.98 -21.20
C PHE A 255 -1.00 -6.51 -22.13
N ASN A 256 0.24 -6.12 -21.86
CA ASN A 256 1.44 -6.66 -22.48
C ASN A 256 2.10 -7.65 -21.52
N GLU A 257 1.76 -8.93 -21.68
CA GLU A 257 2.32 -10.00 -20.86
C GLU A 257 3.82 -10.16 -21.10
N THR A 258 4.59 -10.28 -20.02
CA THR A 258 6.00 -10.67 -20.09
C THR A 258 6.10 -12.19 -20.01
N LEU A 259 6.48 -12.83 -21.12
CA LEU A 259 6.70 -14.26 -21.15
C LEU A 259 8.05 -14.61 -20.48
N PRO A 260 8.09 -15.55 -19.53
CA PRO A 260 9.35 -16.00 -18.94
C PRO A 260 10.31 -16.53 -20.02
N VAL A 261 11.57 -16.10 -19.98
CA VAL A 261 12.62 -16.55 -20.90
C VAL A 261 13.84 -17.06 -20.13
N GLY A 262 14.12 -18.36 -20.27
CA GLY A 262 15.27 -19.03 -19.65
C GLY A 262 15.16 -19.21 -18.13
N ASP A 263 15.99 -20.09 -17.58
CA ASP A 263 16.21 -20.20 -16.14
C ASP A 263 17.45 -19.37 -15.77
N ALA A 264 17.31 -18.47 -14.79
CA ALA A 264 18.45 -17.71 -14.24
C ALA A 264 19.44 -18.59 -13.45
N SER A 265 19.22 -19.91 -13.36
CA SER A 265 20.04 -20.84 -12.61
C SER A 265 21.00 -21.61 -13.53
N GLN A 266 22.21 -21.09 -13.68
CA GLN A 266 23.38 -21.82 -13.19
C GLN A 266 24.43 -20.81 -12.73
N PRO A 267 24.80 -20.76 -11.43
CA PRO A 267 26.07 -20.16 -11.06
C PRO A 267 27.13 -20.95 -11.81
N THR A 268 27.81 -20.28 -12.73
CA THR A 268 28.99 -20.82 -13.39
C THR A 268 29.95 -21.13 -12.26
N LEU A 269 30.22 -22.43 -12.02
CA LEU A 269 31.20 -22.86 -11.05
C LEU A 269 32.49 -22.10 -11.35
N ASP A 270 32.91 -21.29 -10.37
CA ASP A 270 34.10 -20.48 -10.45
C ASP A 270 35.30 -21.39 -10.75
N PRO A 271 35.98 -21.26 -11.90
CA PRO A 271 37.13 -22.09 -12.24
C PRO A 271 38.36 -21.80 -11.36
N TYR A 272 38.25 -20.88 -10.40
CA TYR A 272 39.32 -20.49 -9.47
C TYR A 272 39.22 -21.10 -8.06
N SER A 273 38.51 -22.21 -7.88
CA SER A 273 38.74 -23.06 -6.70
C SER A 273 40.12 -23.72 -6.83
N LYS A 274 41.16 -23.05 -6.34
CA LYS A 274 42.51 -23.60 -6.19
C LYS A 274 42.44 -24.78 -5.23
N THR A 275 42.67 -25.97 -5.77
CA THR A 275 43.07 -27.16 -5.03
C THR A 275 44.38 -26.86 -4.30
N GLU A 276 44.29 -26.57 -3.00
CA GLU A 276 45.47 -26.49 -2.14
C GLU A 276 45.98 -27.93 -1.93
N THR A 277 47.05 -28.25 -2.65
CA THR A 277 47.73 -29.54 -2.57
C THR A 277 48.68 -29.46 -1.37
N THR A 278 48.29 -30.05 -0.24
CA THR A 278 49.17 -30.20 0.92
C THR A 278 50.11 -31.38 0.67
N GLU A 279 51.28 -31.13 0.06
CA GLU A 279 52.38 -32.10 0.03
C GLU A 279 53.39 -31.87 1.17
N HIS A 280 53.56 -32.96 1.93
CA HIS A 280 54.66 -33.40 2.79
C HIS A 280 55.92 -32.53 2.97
N GLY A 281 56.28 -32.34 4.25
CA GLY A 281 57.66 -32.17 4.71
C GLY A 281 57.98 -33.14 5.86
N SER A 282 58.42 -34.35 5.53
CA SER A 282 59.16 -35.23 6.46
C SER A 282 60.60 -34.75 6.57
N ALA A 283 61.11 -34.57 7.78
CA ALA A 283 62.53 -34.43 8.06
C ALA A 283 62.90 -35.34 9.24
N ASN A 284 63.55 -36.46 8.92
CA ASN A 284 64.42 -37.22 9.81
C ASN A 284 65.82 -36.61 9.66
N ASP A 285 66.47 -36.21 10.75
CA ASP A 285 67.45 -36.99 11.52
C ASP A 285 68.89 -36.71 11.04
N GLU A 286 69.69 -36.07 11.90
CA GLU A 286 71.12 -36.35 12.05
C GLU A 286 71.65 -35.67 13.32
N GLY A 287 72.26 -36.47 14.20
CA GLY A 287 72.78 -36.04 15.49
C GLY A 287 74.24 -35.60 15.49
N THR A 288 74.77 -35.56 16.73
CA THR A 288 76.19 -35.53 17.15
C THR A 288 76.81 -34.15 17.45
N HIS A 289 76.98 -33.81 18.74
CA HIS A 289 78.28 -33.85 19.46
C HIS A 289 78.25 -33.10 20.81
N ARG A 290 78.79 -33.81 21.83
CA ARG A 290 79.29 -33.39 23.16
C ARG A 290 78.30 -33.17 24.29
#